data_AF-A0A4R8ZW35-F1
#
_entry.id   AF-A0A4R8ZW35-F1
#
_cell.length_a   1.000
_cell.length_b   1.000
_cell.length_c   1.000
_cell.angle_alpha   90.00
_cell.angle_beta   90.00
_cell.angle_gamma   90.00
#
_symmetry.space_group_name_H-M   'P 1'
#
loop_
_entity.id
_entity.type
_entity.pdbx_description
1 polymer ?
#
loop_
_entity_poly.entity_id
_entity_poly.type
_entity_poly.pdbx_seq_one_letter_code
_entity_poly.pdbx_strand_id
1 'polypeptide(L)'
;MSAVTRLWLAFAALGAGLIHVAVGASAPFPLAVLLVGFGIAELAWGVATLSLGRLPAPRAVTGAALIPVFVWGATAALGSGLGVSAEATGLPLYSMAVASLFNLFLAVVMAVHQRHRSAEAAAADAGGASAVSTRSTPAAAGGWRFLTALTLGGVLFSGLTTPALAATDAGQLAVPHGTSHSGH
;
A
#
# COMPACT_ATOMS: atom_id res chain seq x y z
N MET A 1 15.02 10.14 0.99
CA MET A 1 14.51 8.75 1.06
C MET A 1 15.29 7.89 0.08
N SER A 2 15.69 6.67 0.47
CA SER A 2 16.46 5.76 -0.38
C SER A 2 15.60 5.18 -1.53
N ALA A 3 16.25 4.64 -2.57
CA ALA A 3 15.56 3.92 -3.64
C ALA A 3 14.80 2.68 -3.13
N VAL A 4 15.40 1.96 -2.17
CA VAL A 4 14.79 0.78 -1.53
C VAL A 4 13.49 1.15 -0.82
N THR A 5 13.48 2.22 -0.02
CA THR A 5 12.26 2.63 0.69
C THR A 5 11.16 3.04 -0.29
N ARG A 6 11.48 3.78 -1.36
CA ARG A 6 10.49 4.13 -2.39
C ARG A 6 9.89 2.91 -3.07
N LEU A 7 10.72 1.91 -3.40
CA LEU A 7 10.29 0.65 -3.97
C LEU A 7 9.32 -0.09 -3.04
N TRP A 8 9.66 -0.19 -1.76
CA TRP A 8 8.80 -0.86 -0.76
C TRP A 8 7.47 -0.13 -0.57
N LEU A 9 7.47 1.20 -0.57
CA LEU A 9 6.24 1.99 -0.51
C LEU A 9 5.37 1.80 -1.75
N ALA A 10 5.99 1.71 -2.93
CA ALA A 10 5.25 1.42 -4.15
C ALA A 10 4.63 0.01 -4.12
N PHE A 11 5.36 -1.01 -3.66
CA PHE A 11 4.80 -2.36 -3.48
C PHE A 11 3.64 -2.38 -2.48
N ALA A 12 3.75 -1.67 -1.36
CA ALA A 12 2.65 -1.57 -0.40
C ALA A 12 1.41 -0.93 -1.04
N ALA A 13 1.57 0.19 -1.75
CA ALA A 13 0.46 0.84 -2.45
C ALA A 13 -0.17 -0.05 -3.53
N LEU A 14 0.65 -0.75 -4.32
CA LEU A 14 0.15 -1.69 -5.32
C LEU A 14 -0.62 -2.86 -4.68
N GLY A 15 -0.15 -3.35 -3.54
CA GLY A 15 -0.74 -4.50 -2.84
C GLY A 15 -2.09 -4.14 -2.24
N ALA A 16 -2.15 -3.02 -1.50
CA ALA A 16 -3.40 -2.46 -1.03
C ALA A 16 -4.37 -2.21 -2.18
N GLY A 17 -3.88 -1.61 -3.27
CA GLY A 17 -4.70 -1.24 -4.41
C GLY A 17 -5.33 -2.42 -5.13
N LEU A 18 -4.55 -3.48 -5.38
CA LEU A 18 -5.06 -4.73 -5.96
C LEU A 18 -6.13 -5.37 -5.06
N ILE A 19 -5.89 -5.42 -3.75
CA ILE A 19 -6.83 -6.01 -2.80
C ILE A 19 -8.13 -5.20 -2.76
N HIS A 20 -8.07 -3.87 -2.67
CA HIS A 20 -9.28 -3.04 -2.66
C HIS A 20 -10.09 -3.13 -3.95
N VAL A 21 -9.45 -3.21 -5.12
CA VAL A 21 -10.18 -3.45 -6.39
C VAL A 21 -10.84 -4.82 -6.37
N ALA A 22 -10.13 -5.87 -5.94
CA ALA A 22 -10.68 -7.23 -5.91
C ALA A 22 -11.86 -7.37 -4.95
N VAL A 23 -11.74 -6.82 -3.74
CA VAL A 23 -12.84 -6.79 -2.76
C VAL A 23 -14.00 -5.92 -3.26
N GLY A 24 -13.69 -4.77 -3.83
CA GLY A 24 -14.70 -3.85 -4.37
C GLY A 24 -15.53 -4.46 -5.50
N ALA A 25 -14.98 -5.41 -6.26
CA ALA A 25 -15.68 -6.07 -7.35
C ALA A 25 -16.88 -6.92 -6.91
N SER A 26 -16.91 -7.40 -5.66
CA SER A 26 -18.01 -8.18 -5.10
C SER A 26 -18.75 -7.49 -3.94
N ALA A 27 -18.29 -6.31 -3.53
CA ALA A 27 -18.92 -5.56 -2.45
C ALA A 27 -20.28 -4.96 -2.84
N PRO A 28 -21.18 -4.68 -1.88
CA PRO A 28 -22.39 -3.88 -2.11
C PRO A 28 -22.06 -2.54 -2.76
N PHE A 29 -22.94 -2.04 -3.64
CA PHE A 29 -22.65 -0.91 -4.54
C PHE A 29 -21.95 0.31 -3.88
N PRO A 30 -22.39 0.83 -2.71
CA PRO A 30 -21.71 1.96 -2.08
C PRO A 30 -20.27 1.63 -1.67
N LEU A 31 -20.03 0.43 -1.13
CA LEU A 31 -18.70 -0.04 -0.75
C LEU A 31 -17.85 -0.36 -1.97
N ALA A 32 -18.44 -0.92 -3.03
CA ALA A 32 -17.75 -1.17 -4.29
C ALA A 32 -17.15 0.12 -4.87
N VAL A 33 -17.94 1.19 -4.98
CA VAL A 33 -17.47 2.49 -5.48
C VAL A 33 -16.32 3.03 -4.63
N LEU A 34 -16.43 2.96 -3.30
CA LEU A 34 -15.39 3.43 -2.39
C LEU A 34 -14.10 2.62 -2.51
N LEU A 35 -14.20 1.30 -2.44
CA LEU A 35 -13.05 0.39 -2.47
C LEU A 35 -12.36 0.40 -3.83
N VAL A 36 -13.11 0.38 -4.93
CA VAL A 36 -12.52 0.53 -6.28
C VAL A 36 -11.86 1.90 -6.42
N GLY A 37 -12.47 2.96 -5.90
CA GLY A 37 -11.89 4.30 -5.88
C GLY A 37 -10.56 4.35 -5.12
N PHE A 38 -10.49 3.77 -3.91
CA PHE A 38 -9.24 3.64 -3.16
C PHE A 38 -8.22 2.82 -3.93
N GLY A 39 -8.63 1.69 -4.48
CA GLY A 39 -7.73 0.79 -5.19
C GLY A 39 -7.10 1.44 -6.42
N ILE A 40 -7.89 2.16 -7.23
CA ILE A 40 -7.38 2.93 -8.37
C ILE A 40 -6.40 4.01 -7.91
N ALA A 41 -6.73 4.75 -6.85
CA ALA A 41 -5.87 5.82 -6.34
C ALA A 41 -4.52 5.27 -5.82
N GLU A 42 -4.55 4.15 -5.09
CA GLU A 42 -3.36 3.48 -4.56
C GLU A 42 -2.50 2.89 -5.69
N LEU A 43 -3.11 2.23 -6.68
CA LEU A 43 -2.43 1.74 -7.88
C LEU A 43 -1.77 2.87 -8.65
N ALA A 44 -2.52 3.95 -8.92
CA ALA A 44 -2.01 5.11 -9.64
C ALA A 44 -0.83 5.75 -8.90
N TRP A 45 -0.92 5.88 -7.57
CA TRP A 45 0.17 6.43 -6.76
C TRP A 45 1.40 5.52 -6.72
N GLY A 46 1.21 4.20 -6.60
CA GLY A 46 2.30 3.21 -6.64
C GLY A 46 3.05 3.25 -7.97
N VAL A 47 2.31 3.22 -9.09
CA VAL A 47 2.88 3.33 -10.44
C VAL A 47 3.57 4.69 -10.64
N ALA A 48 2.96 5.79 -10.19
CA ALA A 48 3.56 7.12 -10.27
C ALA A 48 4.87 7.20 -9.46
N THR A 49 4.93 6.58 -8.29
CA THR A 49 6.14 6.55 -7.46
C THR A 49 7.30 5.82 -8.15
N LEU A 50 7.00 4.70 -8.81
CA LEU A 50 8.01 3.94 -9.58
C LEU A 50 8.46 4.70 -10.82
N SER A 51 7.51 5.21 -11.62
CA SER A 51 7.80 5.90 -12.88
C SER A 51 8.54 7.23 -12.70
N LEU A 52 8.18 8.00 -11.67
CA LEU A 52 8.81 9.30 -11.42
C LEU A 52 10.12 9.18 -10.62
N GLY A 53 10.41 8.02 -10.04
CA GLY A 53 11.58 7.82 -9.17
C GLY A 53 11.57 8.69 -7.90
N ARG A 54 10.43 9.30 -7.56
CA ARG A 54 10.22 10.20 -6.41
C ARG A 54 8.79 10.03 -5.88
N LEU A 55 8.52 10.52 -4.67
CA LEU A 55 7.19 10.43 -4.04
C LEU A 55 6.29 11.58 -4.52
N PRO A 56 5.20 11.32 -5.27
CA PRO A 56 4.23 12.36 -5.60
C PRO A 56 3.38 12.70 -4.37
N ALA A 57 3.13 13.99 -4.14
CA ALA A 57 2.23 14.50 -3.08
C ALA A 57 2.41 13.84 -1.69
N PRO A 58 3.63 13.86 -1.10
CA PRO A 58 3.95 13.10 0.12
C PRO A 58 3.05 13.46 1.32
N ARG A 59 2.65 14.72 1.48
CA ARG A 59 1.75 15.15 2.56
C ARG A 59 0.34 14.59 2.40
N ALA A 60 -0.19 14.59 1.18
CA ALA A 60 -1.52 14.10 0.90
C ALA A 60 -1.61 12.58 1.11
N VAL A 61 -0.59 11.83 0.67
CA VAL A 61 -0.62 10.36 0.75
C VAL A 61 -0.61 9.85 2.20
N THR A 62 0.08 10.53 3.13
CA THR A 62 0.09 10.11 4.55
C THR A 62 -1.32 10.08 5.14
N GLY A 63 -2.11 11.11 4.88
CA GLY A 63 -3.51 11.16 5.32
C GLY A 63 -4.39 10.20 4.50
N ALA A 64 -4.23 10.21 3.18
CA ALA A 64 -5.06 9.42 2.27
C ALA A 64 -4.93 7.90 2.52
N ALA A 65 -3.72 7.41 2.82
CA ALA A 65 -3.49 5.98 3.08
C ALA A 65 -4.19 5.48 4.35
N LEU A 66 -4.51 6.36 5.30
CA LEU A 66 -5.25 5.97 6.50
C LEU A 66 -6.77 5.93 6.24
N ILE A 67 -7.27 6.55 5.18
CA ILE A 67 -8.71 6.60 4.90
C ILE A 67 -9.30 5.19 4.75
N PRO A 68 -8.76 4.27 3.92
CA PRO A 68 -9.32 2.92 3.81
C PRO A 68 -9.28 2.15 5.13
N VAL A 69 -8.21 2.33 5.91
CA VAL A 69 -8.03 1.71 7.24
C VAL A 69 -9.11 2.19 8.21
N PHE A 70 -9.37 3.51 8.25
CA PHE A 70 -10.41 4.09 9.09
C PHE A 70 -11.81 3.70 8.64
N VAL A 71 -12.09 3.71 7.34
CA VAL A 71 -13.39 3.29 6.80
C VAL A 71 -13.67 1.85 7.18
N TRP A 72 -12.73 0.94 6.93
CA TRP A 72 -12.89 -0.47 7.30
C TRP A 72 -13.00 -0.66 8.81
N GLY A 73 -12.09 -0.06 9.59
CA GLY A 73 -12.11 -0.17 11.05
C GLY A 73 -13.41 0.37 11.67
N ALA A 74 -13.92 1.49 11.18
CA ALA A 74 -15.20 2.04 11.61
C ALA A 74 -16.37 1.11 11.25
N THR A 75 -16.40 0.57 10.03
CA THR A 75 -17.46 -0.40 9.64
C THR A 75 -17.43 -1.66 10.50
N ALA A 76 -16.24 -2.21 10.79
CA ALA A 76 -16.08 -3.39 11.64
C ALA A 76 -16.49 -3.11 13.10
N ALA A 77 -16.09 -1.96 13.66
CA ALA A 77 -16.40 -1.59 15.04
C ALA A 77 -17.89 -1.24 15.23
N LEU A 78 -18.46 -0.44 14.33
CA LEU A 78 -19.88 -0.08 14.37
C LEU A 78 -20.78 -1.28 14.14
N GLY A 79 -20.42 -2.17 13.20
CA GLY A 79 -21.13 -3.43 12.98
C GLY A 79 -21.15 -4.27 14.27
N SER A 80 -20.00 -4.44 14.90
CA SER A 80 -19.87 -5.24 16.14
C SER A 80 -20.72 -4.67 17.28
N GLY A 81 -20.79 -3.35 17.43
CA GLY A 81 -21.63 -2.67 18.42
C GLY A 81 -23.14 -2.82 18.18
N LEU A 82 -23.54 -3.15 16.96
CA LEU A 82 -24.93 -3.42 16.57
C LEU A 82 -25.25 -4.93 16.50
N GLY A 83 -24.34 -5.80 16.96
CA GLY A 83 -24.50 -7.25 16.90
C GLY A 83 -24.26 -7.85 15.51
N VAL A 84 -23.75 -7.07 14.56
CA VAL A 84 -23.41 -7.50 13.20
C VAL A 84 -21.93 -7.90 13.20
N SER A 85 -21.63 -9.19 12.98
CA SER A 85 -20.25 -9.65 12.87
C SER A 85 -19.56 -9.03 11.65
N ALA A 86 -18.23 -8.94 11.67
CA ALA A 86 -17.47 -8.47 10.50
C ALA A 86 -17.75 -9.31 9.25
N GLU A 87 -18.04 -10.60 9.41
CA GLU A 87 -18.46 -11.51 8.33
C GLU A 87 -19.78 -11.07 7.69
N ALA A 88 -20.71 -10.52 8.49
CA ALA A 88 -21.99 -10.01 8.00
C ALA A 88 -21.87 -8.68 7.23
N THR A 89 -20.69 -8.02 7.24
CA THR A 89 -20.42 -6.86 6.36
C THR A 89 -20.20 -7.27 4.90
N GLY A 90 -20.00 -8.56 4.61
CA GLY A 90 -19.71 -9.06 3.28
C GLY A 90 -18.29 -8.75 2.79
N LEU A 91 -17.41 -8.22 3.66
CA LEU A 91 -16.02 -7.95 3.32
C LEU A 91 -15.10 -9.06 3.86
N PRO A 92 -14.19 -9.62 3.03
CA PRO A 92 -13.26 -10.65 3.47
C PRO A 92 -12.25 -10.09 4.47
N LEU A 93 -12.38 -10.52 5.74
CA LEU A 93 -11.61 -10.00 6.87
C LEU A 93 -10.10 -10.07 6.64
N TYR A 94 -9.61 -11.22 6.14
CA TYR A 94 -8.19 -11.43 5.89
C TYR A 94 -7.65 -10.45 4.83
N SER A 95 -8.35 -10.30 3.71
CA SER A 95 -7.95 -9.39 2.63
C SER A 95 -7.90 -7.94 3.13
N MET A 96 -8.93 -7.49 3.86
CA MET A 96 -8.99 -6.14 4.41
C MET A 96 -7.91 -5.88 5.46
N ALA A 97 -7.55 -6.87 6.27
CA ALA A 97 -6.46 -6.78 7.23
C ALA A 97 -5.10 -6.62 6.53
N VAL A 98 -4.84 -7.39 5.46
CA VAL A 98 -3.61 -7.28 4.67
C VAL A 98 -3.53 -5.94 3.94
N ALA A 99 -4.62 -5.47 3.31
CA ALA A 99 -4.67 -4.13 2.71
C ALA A 99 -4.39 -3.04 3.75
N SER A 100 -4.98 -3.16 4.94
CA SER A 100 -4.74 -2.22 6.05
C SER A 100 -3.31 -2.24 6.54
N LEU A 101 -2.66 -3.41 6.58
CA LEU A 101 -1.25 -3.53 6.93
C LEU A 101 -0.35 -2.79 5.93
N PHE A 102 -0.60 -2.93 4.62
CA PHE A 102 0.13 -2.19 3.59
C PHE A 102 -0.06 -0.67 3.73
N ASN A 103 -1.29 -0.23 3.95
CA ASN A 103 -1.62 1.17 4.12
C ASN A 103 -1.03 1.78 5.40
N LEU A 104 -1.04 1.03 6.50
CA LEU A 104 -0.41 1.45 7.76
C LEU A 104 1.11 1.53 7.61
N PHE A 105 1.73 0.54 6.96
CA PHE A 105 3.16 0.58 6.63
C PHE A 105 3.51 1.83 5.81
N LEU A 106 2.72 2.12 4.77
CA LEU A 106 2.90 3.30 3.93
C LEU A 106 2.79 4.58 4.77
N ALA A 107 1.71 4.74 5.53
CA ALA A 107 1.45 5.93 6.33
C ALA A 107 2.54 6.17 7.38
N VAL A 108 2.96 5.13 8.11
CA VAL A 108 3.99 5.23 9.16
C VAL A 108 5.32 5.65 8.56
N VAL A 109 5.78 4.98 7.51
CA VAL A 109 7.07 5.31 6.86
C VAL A 109 7.04 6.73 6.28
N MET A 110 5.92 7.15 5.69
CA MET A 110 5.74 8.50 5.17
C MET A 110 5.71 9.56 6.28
N ALA A 111 5.04 9.29 7.39
CA ALA A 111 5.00 10.18 8.55
C ALA A 111 6.38 10.35 9.19
N VAL A 112 7.11 9.25 9.39
CA VAL A 112 8.49 9.26 9.89
C VAL A 112 9.39 10.05 8.94
N HIS A 113 9.29 9.81 7.62
CA HIS A 113 10.07 10.55 6.64
C HIS A 113 9.80 12.07 6.70
N GLN A 114 8.55 12.48 6.83
CA GLN A 114 8.17 13.88 6.94
C GLN A 114 8.67 14.50 8.24
N ARG A 115 8.57 13.78 9.37
CA ARG A 115 9.08 14.24 10.66
C ARG A 115 10.58 14.53 10.62
N HIS A 116 11.36 13.65 9.99
CA HIS A 116 12.81 13.87 9.83
C HIS A 116 13.10 15.09 8.95
N ARG A 117 12.38 15.26 7.83
CA ARG A 117 12.57 16.44 6.97
C ARG A 117 12.20 17.75 7.66
N SER A 118 11.16 17.76 8.49
CA SER A 118 10.77 18.94 9.26
C SER A 118 11.80 19.29 10.33
N ALA A 119 12.39 18.27 11.00
CA ALA A 119 13.44 18.48 11.99
C ALA A 119 14.73 19.01 11.35
N GLU A 120 15.12 18.49 10.19
CA GLU A 120 16.26 18.98 9.40
C GLU A 120 16.07 20.45 8.97
N ALA A 121 14.87 20.81 8.52
CA ALA A 121 14.55 22.19 8.15
C ALA A 121 14.64 23.14 9.36
N ALA A 122 14.06 22.75 10.50
CA ALA A 122 14.11 23.54 11.72
C ALA A 122 15.55 23.72 12.27
N ALA A 123 16.40 22.70 12.16
CA ALA A 123 17.80 22.79 12.55
C ALA A 123 18.61 23.70 11.61
N ALA A 124 18.30 23.71 10.31
CA ALA A 124 18.92 24.60 9.33
C ALA A 124 18.53 26.07 9.55
N ASP A 125 17.28 26.34 9.94
CA ASP A 125 16.81 27.70 10.25
C ASP A 125 17.41 28.25 11.56
N ALA A 126 17.73 27.38 12.52
CA ALA A 126 18.35 27.77 13.79
C ALA A 126 19.88 27.96 13.72
N GLY A 127 20.56 27.37 12.74
CA GLY A 127 22.03 27.34 12.62
C GLY A 127 22.57 28.20 11.49
N GLY A 128 22.28 29.51 11.50
CA GLY A 128 22.64 30.47 10.45
C GLY A 128 24.03 30.28 9.82
N ALA A 129 24.01 29.99 8.51
CA ALA A 129 25.10 29.95 7.53
C ALA A 129 26.11 28.79 7.54
N SER A 130 26.40 28.33 6.31
CA SER A 130 27.44 27.40 5.87
C SER A 130 27.24 25.91 6.15
N ALA A 131 26.47 25.28 5.26
CA ALA A 131 26.85 23.97 4.76
C ALA A 131 26.97 24.05 3.24
N VAL A 132 28.22 24.16 2.76
CA VAL A 132 28.60 23.76 1.41
C VAL A 132 28.00 22.38 1.19
N SER A 133 26.96 22.32 0.37
CA SER A 133 26.37 21.08 -0.07
C SER A 133 27.41 20.40 -0.96
N THR A 134 28.25 19.56 -0.34
CA THR A 134 28.88 18.44 -1.02
C THR A 134 27.74 17.61 -1.57
N ARG A 135 27.37 17.93 -2.81
CA ARG A 135 26.45 17.15 -3.61
C ARG A 135 27.18 15.85 -3.92
N SER A 136 27.19 14.96 -2.93
CA SER A 136 27.58 13.58 -3.08
C SER A 136 26.70 13.04 -4.20
N THR A 137 27.28 12.94 -5.39
CA THR A 137 26.78 12.08 -6.45
C THR A 137 26.37 10.77 -5.78
N PRO A 138 25.18 10.20 -6.06
CA PRO A 138 24.85 8.89 -5.55
C PRO A 138 25.84 7.92 -6.18
N ALA A 139 26.97 7.71 -5.49
CA ALA A 139 27.85 6.60 -5.71
C ALA A 139 26.94 5.37 -5.69
N ALA A 140 27.19 4.44 -6.60
CA ALA A 140 26.51 3.17 -6.77
C ALA A 140 26.66 2.29 -5.50
N ALA A 141 26.14 2.78 -4.38
CA ALA A 141 26.23 2.18 -3.06
C ALA A 141 25.26 1.01 -3.01
N GLY A 142 25.75 -0.13 -3.47
CA GLY A 142 25.23 -1.45 -3.17
C GLY A 142 24.12 -1.95 -4.09
N GLY A 143 24.44 -2.19 -5.37
CA GLY A 143 23.53 -2.92 -6.27
C GLY A 143 23.01 -4.22 -5.65
N TRP A 144 23.85 -4.95 -4.92
CA TRP A 144 23.42 -6.14 -4.17
C TRP A 144 22.40 -5.83 -3.06
N ARG A 145 22.57 -4.73 -2.30
CA ARG A 145 21.64 -4.34 -1.22
C ARG A 145 20.28 -3.99 -1.81
N PHE A 146 20.29 -3.29 -2.95
CA PHE A 146 19.07 -3.00 -3.70
C PHE A 146 18.41 -4.28 -4.22
N LEU A 147 19.17 -5.18 -4.85
CA LEU A 147 18.65 -6.46 -5.34
C LEU A 147 18.07 -7.31 -4.21
N THR A 148 18.77 -7.45 -3.09
CA THR A 148 18.27 -8.19 -1.92
C THR A 148 17.00 -7.55 -1.37
N ALA A 149 16.95 -6.22 -1.27
CA ALA A 149 15.76 -5.54 -0.79
C ALA A 149 14.59 -5.62 -1.80
N LEU A 150 14.86 -5.63 -3.10
CA LEU A 150 13.88 -5.86 -4.16
C LEU A 150 13.32 -7.27 -4.07
N THR A 151 14.18 -8.29 -3.98
CA THR A 151 13.77 -9.70 -3.86
C THR A 151 12.96 -9.91 -2.58
N LEU A 152 13.43 -9.41 -1.44
CA LEU A 152 12.71 -9.54 -0.17
C LEU A 152 11.37 -8.80 -0.21
N GLY A 153 11.35 -7.58 -0.74
CA GLY A 153 10.12 -6.81 -0.93
C GLY A 153 9.13 -7.52 -1.84
N GLY A 154 9.60 -8.11 -2.94
CA GLY A 154 8.78 -8.88 -3.88
C GLY A 154 8.22 -10.17 -3.28
N VAL A 155 9.03 -10.90 -2.50
CA VAL A 155 8.58 -12.10 -1.78
C VAL A 155 7.51 -11.76 -0.74
N LEU A 156 7.73 -10.72 0.07
CA LEU A 156 6.74 -10.27 1.07
C LEU A 156 5.46 -9.78 0.40
N PHE A 157 5.59 -8.95 -0.64
CA PHE A 157 4.46 -8.46 -1.43
C PHE A 157 3.65 -9.62 -2.01
N SER A 158 4.31 -10.56 -2.69
CA SER A 158 3.64 -11.70 -3.33
C SER A 158 3.01 -12.63 -2.30
N GLY A 159 3.75 -12.95 -1.22
CA GLY A 159 3.31 -13.85 -0.16
C GLY A 159 2.13 -13.33 0.66
N LEU A 160 1.92 -12.01 0.70
CA LEU A 160 0.75 -11.40 1.34
C LEU A 160 -0.39 -11.16 0.35
N THR A 161 -0.09 -10.60 -0.82
CA THR A 161 -1.11 -10.18 -1.78
C THR A 161 -1.80 -11.38 -2.42
N THR A 162 -1.07 -12.44 -2.76
CA THR A 162 -1.64 -13.63 -3.41
C THR A 162 -2.70 -14.34 -2.55
N PRO A 163 -2.43 -14.73 -1.29
CA PRO A 163 -3.47 -15.32 -0.45
C PRO A 163 -4.59 -14.33 -0.11
N ALA A 164 -4.27 -13.03 0.02
CA ALA A 164 -5.29 -12.00 0.26
C ALA A 164 -6.27 -11.89 -0.91
N LEU A 165 -5.78 -11.96 -2.15
CA LEU A 165 -6.61 -12.00 -3.35
C LEU A 165 -7.39 -13.32 -3.46
N ALA A 166 -6.76 -14.47 -3.15
CA ALA A 166 -7.41 -15.77 -3.15
C ALA A 166 -8.58 -15.84 -2.15
N ALA A 167 -8.51 -15.09 -1.05
CA ALA A 167 -9.57 -14.99 -0.05
C ALA A 167 -10.74 -14.07 -0.46
N THR A 168 -10.67 -13.38 -1.60
CA THR A 168 -11.78 -12.59 -2.15
C THR A 168 -12.69 -13.44 -3.03
N ASP A 169 -13.94 -13.00 -3.26
CA ASP A 169 -14.84 -13.69 -4.20
C ASP A 169 -14.26 -13.75 -5.61
N ALA A 170 -13.56 -12.70 -6.05
CA ALA A 170 -12.86 -12.70 -7.33
C ALA A 170 -11.79 -13.81 -7.40
N GLY A 171 -11.12 -14.10 -6.29
CA GLY A 171 -10.18 -15.21 -6.17
C GLY A 171 -10.86 -16.58 -6.15
N GLN A 172 -12.02 -16.71 -5.47
CA GLN A 172 -12.79 -17.96 -5.41
C GLN A 172 -13.44 -18.32 -6.75
N LEU A 173 -13.80 -17.31 -7.54
CA LEU A 173 -14.39 -17.47 -8.88
C LEU A 173 -13.33 -17.59 -9.99
N ALA A 174 -12.04 -17.48 -9.66
CA ALA A 174 -10.98 -17.66 -10.63
C ALA A 174 -10.92 -19.12 -11.10
N VAL A 175 -11.02 -19.35 -12.40
CA VAL A 175 -10.95 -20.70 -12.99
C VAL A 175 -9.56 -21.30 -12.73
N PRO A 176 -9.46 -22.55 -12.22
CA PRO A 176 -8.18 -23.22 -12.04
C PRO A 176 -7.41 -23.28 -13.38
N HIS A 177 -6.28 -22.58 -13.45
CA HIS A 177 -5.43 -22.63 -14.64
C HIS A 177 -4.83 -24.04 -14.74
N GLY A 178 -5.30 -24.82 -15.73
CA GLY A 178 -4.94 -26.23 -15.90
C GLY A 178 -6.10 -27.13 -16.32
N THR A 179 -7.35 -26.67 -16.19
CA THR A 179 -8.54 -27.36 -16.73
C THR A 179 -8.83 -26.94 -18.17
N SER A 180 -7.83 -26.98 -19.05
CA SER A 180 -8.10 -27.05 -20.48
C SER A 180 -8.83 -28.36 -20.76
N HIS A 181 -10.06 -28.26 -21.26
CA HIS A 181 -10.96 -29.32 -21.70
C HIS A 181 -10.26 -30.65 -22.05
N SER A 182 -10.38 -31.67 -21.20
CA SER A 182 -10.41 -33.05 -21.67
C SER A 182 -11.76 -33.27 -22.35
N GLY A 183 -11.89 -32.73 -23.55
CA GLY A 183 -12.92 -33.16 -24.48
C GLY A 183 -12.53 -34.55 -24.97
N HIS A 184 -13.31 -35.55 -24.58
CA HIS A 184 -13.94 -36.58 -25.41
C HIS A 184 -14.65 -37.59 -24.51
#